data_AF-A0A7X9P909-F1
#
_entry.id   AF-A0A7X9P909-F1
#
_cell.length_a   1.000
_cell.length_b   1.000
_cell.length_c   1.000
_cell.angle_alpha   90.00
_cell.angle_beta   90.00
_cell.angle_gamma   90.00
#
_symmetry.space_group_name_H-M   'P 1'
#
loop_
_entity.id
_entity.type
_entity.pdbx_description
1 polymer ?
#
loop_
_entity_poly.entity_id
_entity_poly.type
_entity_poly.pdbx_seq_one_letter_code
_entity_poly.pdbx_strand_id
1 'polypeptide(L)'
;AEAALRAGDEVGLCLFDARVVRRLPATGARAAAAAVLDALLDAYHPVDRDVTDASADELAQIVGRYLLLHERIDTRVAVPGVSFHDRYAVAEAVTRLGLSPAAARRDVLGEDPEDALLRRFCLDRGIELPVQERYAAHSRALGIRAACEAAAEPGARAHELHLLTDLDDLEAWADLAPDLVRLAARRIRMHCILPPPGPRGDDALHRVEALVRRRRRQRLARWLRRHGVRVTHVARA
;
A
#
# COMPACT_ATOMS: atom_id res chain seq x y z
N ALA A 1 8.61 5.23 18.49
CA ALA A 1 8.60 3.89 17.88
C ALA A 1 9.47 2.93 18.69
N GLU A 2 10.80 3.09 18.73
CA GLU A 2 11.70 2.15 19.42
C GLU A 2 11.41 1.99 20.93
N ALA A 3 11.10 3.08 21.64
CA ALA A 3 10.72 3.03 23.06
C ALA A 3 9.39 2.30 23.31
N ALA A 4 8.39 2.47 22.43
CA ALA A 4 7.09 1.79 22.50
C ALA A 4 7.24 0.29 22.19
N LEU A 5 8.07 -0.05 21.21
CA LEU A 5 8.44 -1.44 20.90
C LEU A 5 9.18 -2.14 22.05
N ARG A 6 10.01 -1.41 22.80
CA ARG A 6 10.66 -1.92 24.03
C ARG A 6 9.69 -2.09 25.19
N ALA A 7 8.62 -1.29 25.25
CA ALA A 7 7.60 -1.37 26.28
C ALA A 7 6.58 -2.52 26.05
N GLY A 8 6.61 -3.16 24.88
CA GLY A 8 5.69 -4.24 24.52
C GLY A 8 4.38 -3.77 23.89
N ASP A 9 4.32 -2.54 23.37
CA ASP A 9 3.13 -1.99 22.71
C ASP A 9 2.87 -2.65 21.34
N GLU A 10 1.59 -2.79 20.97
CA GLU A 10 1.16 -3.30 19.65
C GLU A 10 1.36 -2.25 18.55
N VAL A 11 1.90 -2.69 17.40
CA VAL A 11 2.12 -1.83 16.23
C VAL A 11 1.28 -2.33 15.05
N GLY A 12 0.14 -1.70 14.79
CA GLY A 12 -0.60 -1.91 13.55
C GLY A 12 0.04 -1.17 12.38
N LEU A 13 0.31 -1.84 11.26
CA LEU A 13 0.91 -1.22 10.06
C LEU A 13 -0.12 -1.11 8.93
N CYS A 14 -0.66 0.09 8.74
CA CYS A 14 -1.56 0.38 7.64
C CYS A 14 -0.75 0.93 6.46
N LEU A 15 -0.65 0.18 5.37
CA LEU A 15 -0.13 0.69 4.08
C LEU A 15 -1.33 1.19 3.29
N PHE A 16 -1.21 2.34 2.62
CA PHE A 16 -2.38 3.09 2.14
C PHE A 16 -2.51 3.13 0.62
N ASP A 17 -3.55 2.46 0.17
CA ASP A 17 -4.14 2.48 -1.17
C ASP A 17 -5.65 2.19 -1.08
N ALA A 18 -6.33 2.91 -0.17
CA ALA A 18 -7.76 2.75 0.19
C ALA A 18 -8.11 1.57 1.12
N ARG A 19 -7.13 0.79 1.59
CA ARG A 19 -7.35 -0.32 2.54
C ARG A 19 -6.27 -0.41 3.61
N VAL A 20 -6.58 -1.08 4.72
CA VAL A 20 -5.60 -1.41 5.77
C VAL A 20 -4.94 -2.73 5.41
N VAL A 21 -3.67 -2.70 4.99
CA VAL A 21 -2.99 -3.90 4.47
C VAL A 21 -2.61 -4.92 5.56
N ARG A 22 -2.25 -4.52 6.79
CA ARG A 22 -1.84 -5.51 7.82
C ARG A 22 -1.93 -5.03 9.27
N ARG A 23 -2.59 -5.79 10.16
CA ARG A 23 -2.41 -5.63 11.62
C ARG A 23 -1.23 -6.50 12.05
N LEU A 24 -0.18 -5.91 12.62
CA LEU A 24 0.97 -6.67 13.14
C LEU A 24 0.86 -6.77 14.68
N PRO A 25 0.98 -7.97 15.26
CA PRO A 25 0.94 -8.12 16.72
C PRO A 25 2.18 -7.49 17.38
N ALA A 26 2.03 -7.05 18.65
CA ALA A 26 3.17 -6.75 19.52
C ALA A 26 4.01 -8.02 19.69
N THR A 27 5.03 -8.18 18.87
CA THR A 27 6.09 -9.15 19.11
C THR A 27 7.34 -8.38 19.52
N GLY A 28 8.25 -9.02 20.25
CA GLY A 28 9.46 -8.34 20.73
C GLY A 28 10.17 -7.55 19.62
N ALA A 29 10.87 -6.48 19.97
CA ALA A 29 11.33 -5.44 19.04
C ALA A 29 11.94 -5.93 17.70
N ARG A 30 12.68 -7.05 17.71
CA ARG A 30 13.27 -7.64 16.49
C ARG A 30 12.24 -8.28 15.56
N ALA A 31 11.26 -9.00 16.11
CA ALA A 31 10.20 -9.64 15.33
C ALA A 31 9.23 -8.59 14.76
N ALA A 32 8.91 -7.55 15.55
CA ALA A 32 8.13 -6.41 15.06
C ALA A 32 8.85 -5.65 13.94
N ALA A 33 10.16 -5.41 14.06
CA ALA A 33 10.95 -4.77 13.02
C ALA A 33 10.97 -5.58 11.71
N ALA A 34 11.14 -6.91 11.80
CA ALA A 34 11.09 -7.79 10.64
C ALA A 34 9.71 -7.78 9.98
N ALA A 35 8.64 -7.88 10.77
CA ALA A 35 7.27 -7.85 10.25
C ALA A 35 6.90 -6.51 9.60
N VAL A 36 7.40 -5.39 10.14
CA VAL A 36 7.26 -4.06 9.51
C VAL A 36 8.04 -3.99 8.20
N LEU A 37 9.27 -4.51 8.16
CA LEU A 37 10.06 -4.54 6.93
C LEU A 37 9.39 -5.40 5.85
N ASP A 38 8.94 -6.62 6.20
CA ASP A 38 8.23 -7.51 5.27
C ASP A 38 7.01 -6.81 4.67
N ALA A 39 6.22 -6.13 5.51
CA ALA A 39 5.07 -5.40 5.04
C ALA A 39 5.46 -4.17 4.19
N LEU A 40 6.53 -3.45 4.51
CA LEU A 40 7.02 -2.36 3.67
C LEU A 40 7.52 -2.87 2.30
N LEU A 41 8.13 -4.06 2.25
CA LEU A 41 8.52 -4.73 1.01
C LEU A 41 7.29 -5.16 0.20
N ASP A 42 6.28 -5.72 0.87
CA ASP A 42 4.97 -6.04 0.27
C ASP A 42 4.28 -4.80 -0.33
N ALA A 43 4.49 -3.62 0.27
CA ALA A 43 3.97 -2.33 -0.19
C ALA A 43 4.75 -1.76 -1.37
N TYR A 44 6.05 -2.07 -1.45
CA TYR A 44 6.93 -1.53 -2.48
C TYR A 44 6.65 -2.17 -3.85
N HIS A 45 6.20 -3.43 -3.86
CA HIS A 45 5.75 -4.13 -5.06
C HIS A 45 4.26 -4.47 -4.95
N PRO A 46 3.36 -3.48 -5.13
CA PRO A 46 1.94 -3.72 -5.05
C PRO A 46 1.50 -4.68 -6.17
N VAL A 47 0.74 -5.71 -5.80
CA VAL A 47 0.18 -6.69 -6.75
C VAL A 47 -1.34 -6.70 -6.77
N ASP A 48 -1.99 -5.97 -5.86
CA ASP A 48 -3.44 -6.01 -5.69
C ASP A 48 -4.18 -5.32 -6.83
N ARG A 49 -5.39 -5.81 -7.12
CA ARG A 49 -6.19 -5.36 -8.27
C ARG A 49 -6.53 -3.86 -8.26
N ASP A 50 -6.69 -3.29 -7.07
CA ASP A 50 -7.08 -1.89 -6.84
C ASP A 50 -5.93 -0.89 -7.01
N VAL A 51 -4.69 -1.37 -7.07
CA VAL A 51 -3.47 -0.54 -7.21
C VAL A 51 -2.65 -0.83 -8.43
N THR A 52 -2.94 -1.92 -9.12
CA THR A 52 -2.27 -2.28 -10.35
C THR A 52 -3.18 -2.02 -11.54
N ASP A 53 -2.56 -1.66 -12.66
CA ASP A 53 -3.21 -1.47 -13.95
C ASP A 53 -2.92 -2.67 -14.85
N ALA A 54 -3.34 -3.84 -14.38
CA ALA A 54 -3.24 -5.09 -15.11
C ALA A 54 -4.61 -5.76 -15.09
N SER A 55 -5.21 -5.89 -16.28
CA SER A 55 -6.38 -6.75 -16.50
C SER A 55 -6.03 -8.22 -16.27
N ALA A 56 -7.04 -9.08 -16.12
CA ALA A 56 -6.83 -10.51 -15.92
C ALA A 56 -6.05 -11.16 -17.09
N ASP A 57 -6.31 -10.73 -18.32
CA ASP A 57 -5.63 -11.26 -19.52
C ASP A 57 -4.17 -10.79 -19.58
N GLU A 58 -3.92 -9.51 -19.29
CA GLU A 58 -2.55 -8.97 -19.22
C GLU A 58 -1.74 -9.64 -18.11
N LEU A 59 -2.37 -9.88 -16.95
CA LEU A 59 -1.76 -10.63 -15.86
C LEU A 59 -1.39 -12.05 -16.30
N ALA A 60 -2.27 -12.75 -17.01
CA ALA A 60 -1.98 -14.07 -17.58
C ALA A 60 -0.82 -14.01 -18.60
N GLN A 61 -0.71 -12.96 -19.40
CA GLN A 61 0.43 -12.78 -20.32
C GLN A 61 1.74 -12.53 -19.56
N ILE A 62 1.72 -11.72 -18.51
CA ILE A 62 2.90 -11.43 -17.67
C ILE A 62 3.39 -12.71 -17.00
N VAL A 63 2.49 -13.43 -16.31
CA VAL A 63 2.84 -14.67 -15.61
C VAL A 63 3.20 -15.77 -16.59
N GLY A 64 2.45 -15.95 -17.68
CA GLY A 64 2.75 -16.94 -18.70
C GLY A 64 4.12 -16.74 -19.35
N ARG A 65 4.51 -15.48 -19.60
CA ARG A 65 5.85 -15.17 -20.09
C ARG A 65 6.92 -15.53 -19.08
N TYR A 66 6.69 -15.24 -17.79
CA TYR A 66 7.60 -15.65 -16.73
C TYR A 66 7.74 -17.17 -16.68
N LEU A 67 6.64 -17.91 -16.71
CA LEU A 67 6.63 -19.38 -16.71
C LEU A 67 7.41 -19.94 -17.90
N LEU A 68 7.25 -19.36 -19.07
CA LEU A 68 7.98 -19.77 -20.26
C LEU A 68 9.49 -19.51 -20.14
N LEU A 69 9.88 -18.32 -19.70
CA LEU A 69 11.28 -17.89 -19.68
C LEU A 69 12.08 -18.46 -18.51
N HIS A 70 11.47 -18.55 -17.33
CA HIS A 70 12.15 -18.92 -16.09
C HIS A 70 11.87 -20.36 -15.66
N GLU A 71 10.64 -20.84 -15.83
CA GLU A 71 10.23 -22.20 -15.42
C GLU A 71 10.22 -23.20 -16.59
N ARG A 72 10.40 -22.72 -17.83
CA ARG A 72 10.31 -23.52 -19.07
C ARG A 72 8.97 -24.23 -19.24
N ILE A 73 7.90 -23.65 -18.72
CA ILE A 73 6.53 -24.15 -18.87
C ILE A 73 5.83 -23.32 -19.95
N ASP A 74 5.46 -23.97 -21.06
CA ASP A 74 4.70 -23.31 -22.13
C ASP A 74 3.20 -23.45 -21.88
N THR A 75 2.54 -22.31 -21.68
CA THR A 75 1.09 -22.19 -21.47
C THR A 75 0.39 -21.51 -22.64
N ARG A 76 1.08 -21.34 -23.76
CA ARG A 76 0.52 -20.65 -24.92
C ARG A 76 -0.50 -21.52 -25.62
N VAL A 77 -1.60 -20.90 -25.99
CA VAL A 77 -2.57 -21.43 -26.94
C VAL A 77 -2.38 -20.68 -28.26
N ALA A 78 -2.42 -21.42 -29.35
CA ALA A 78 -2.34 -20.86 -30.70
C ALA A 78 -3.71 -20.95 -31.37
N VAL A 79 -4.21 -19.80 -31.82
CA VAL A 79 -5.32 -19.69 -32.75
C VAL A 79 -4.80 -19.07 -34.05
N PRO A 80 -5.48 -19.25 -35.20
CA PRO A 80 -5.00 -18.69 -36.46
C PRO A 80 -4.69 -17.19 -36.36
N GLY A 81 -3.41 -16.83 -36.52
CA GLY A 81 -2.93 -15.45 -36.50
C GLY A 81 -2.54 -14.87 -35.12
N VAL A 82 -2.79 -15.57 -34.00
CA VAL A 82 -2.48 -15.07 -32.65
C VAL A 82 -2.01 -16.19 -31.72
N SER A 83 -0.97 -15.92 -30.92
CA SER A 83 -0.57 -16.77 -29.80
C SER A 83 -0.58 -15.96 -28.52
N PHE A 84 -1.22 -16.50 -27.48
CA PHE A 84 -1.36 -15.86 -26.18
C PHE A 84 -1.27 -16.92 -25.08
N HIS A 85 -0.87 -16.52 -23.88
CA HIS A 85 -0.91 -17.39 -22.70
C HIS A 85 -2.35 -17.53 -22.23
N ASP A 86 -2.88 -18.74 -22.21
CA ASP A 86 -4.24 -19.00 -21.73
C ASP A 86 -4.30 -18.89 -20.21
N ARG A 87 -5.32 -18.18 -19.71
CA ARG A 87 -5.46 -17.86 -18.28
C ARG A 87 -5.58 -19.11 -17.42
N TYR A 88 -6.39 -20.08 -17.84
CA TYR A 88 -6.60 -21.32 -17.09
C TYR A 88 -5.33 -22.18 -17.09
N ALA A 89 -4.67 -22.31 -18.23
CA ALA A 89 -3.40 -23.05 -18.34
C ALA A 89 -2.29 -22.43 -17.47
N VAL A 90 -2.25 -21.09 -17.38
CA VAL A 90 -1.33 -20.37 -16.49
C VAL A 90 -1.68 -20.62 -15.02
N ALA A 91 -2.95 -20.51 -14.63
CA ALA A 91 -3.39 -20.76 -13.25
C ALA A 91 -3.13 -22.20 -12.80
N GLU A 92 -3.35 -23.18 -13.69
CA GLU A 92 -3.03 -24.59 -13.42
C GLU A 92 -1.53 -24.80 -13.22
N ALA A 93 -0.69 -24.19 -14.08
CA ALA A 93 0.76 -24.26 -13.95
C ALA A 93 1.26 -23.66 -12.61
N VAL A 94 0.73 -22.49 -12.22
CA VAL A 94 1.03 -21.86 -10.94
C VAL A 94 0.61 -22.76 -9.78
N THR A 95 -0.57 -23.37 -9.86
CA THR A 95 -1.06 -24.29 -8.82
C THR A 95 -0.13 -25.50 -8.62
N ARG A 96 0.40 -26.06 -9.72
CA ARG A 96 1.37 -27.18 -9.67
C ARG A 96 2.73 -26.79 -9.10
N LEU A 97 3.21 -25.59 -9.40
CA LEU A 97 4.47 -25.07 -8.85
C LEU A 97 4.36 -24.81 -7.34
N GLY A 98 3.16 -24.45 -6.88
CA GLY A 98 2.92 -24.06 -5.50
C GLY A 98 3.47 -22.66 -5.19
N LEU A 99 3.01 -22.12 -4.07
CA LEU A 99 3.41 -20.81 -3.55
C LEU A 99 4.28 -20.97 -2.31
N SER A 100 5.19 -20.04 -2.04
CA SER A 100 5.90 -20.07 -0.76
C SER A 100 4.94 -19.87 0.42
N PRO A 101 5.28 -20.41 1.60
CA PRO A 101 4.52 -20.16 2.82
C PRO A 101 4.47 -18.67 3.21
N ALA A 102 5.40 -17.84 2.72
CA ALA A 102 5.42 -16.41 3.00
C ALA A 102 4.34 -15.69 2.16
N ALA A 103 4.28 -15.98 0.86
CA ALA A 103 3.26 -15.44 -0.01
C ALA A 103 1.85 -15.84 0.47
N ALA A 104 1.66 -17.08 0.92
CA ALA A 104 0.36 -17.58 1.40
C ALA A 104 -0.18 -16.89 2.68
N ARG A 105 0.62 -16.07 3.40
CA ARG A 105 0.21 -15.42 4.67
C ARG A 105 -0.50 -14.08 4.51
N ARG A 106 -0.33 -13.40 3.38
CA ARG A 106 -1.03 -12.14 3.09
C ARG A 106 -2.38 -12.45 2.45
N ASP A 107 -3.34 -11.55 2.44
CA ASP A 107 -4.49 -11.61 1.51
C ASP A 107 -4.21 -10.70 0.31
N VAL A 108 -4.41 -11.22 -0.90
CA VAL A 108 -4.21 -10.53 -2.17
C VAL A 108 -5.56 -10.41 -2.82
N LEU A 109 -5.92 -9.19 -3.18
CA LEU A 109 -7.16 -8.86 -3.83
C LEU A 109 -7.01 -9.12 -5.32
N GLY A 110 -7.81 -10.07 -5.80
CA GLY A 110 -8.09 -10.24 -7.22
C GLY A 110 -9.56 -10.02 -7.52
N GLU A 111 -9.88 -9.91 -8.81
CA GLU A 111 -11.26 -9.86 -9.31
C GLU A 111 -12.01 -11.18 -9.07
N ASP A 112 -11.27 -12.30 -9.16
CA ASP A 112 -11.75 -13.66 -8.92
C ASP A 112 -10.60 -14.51 -8.31
N PRO A 113 -10.86 -15.78 -7.93
CA PRO A 113 -9.83 -16.63 -7.31
C PRO A 113 -8.58 -16.87 -8.17
N GLU A 114 -8.73 -16.92 -9.50
CA GLU A 114 -7.60 -17.13 -10.41
C GLU A 114 -6.74 -15.87 -10.50
N ASP A 115 -7.37 -14.70 -10.63
CA ASP A 115 -6.68 -13.40 -10.61
C ASP A 115 -5.91 -13.23 -9.29
N ALA A 116 -6.54 -13.57 -8.15
CA ALA A 116 -5.88 -13.54 -6.84
C ALA A 116 -4.68 -14.49 -6.75
N LEU A 117 -4.80 -15.70 -7.33
CA LEU A 117 -3.70 -16.67 -7.39
C LEU A 117 -2.53 -16.18 -8.24
N LEU A 118 -2.80 -15.60 -9.41
CA LEU A 118 -1.74 -15.10 -10.29
C LEU A 118 -1.03 -13.89 -9.69
N ARG A 119 -1.76 -12.95 -9.08
CA ARG A 119 -1.17 -11.83 -8.33
C ARG A 119 -0.33 -12.32 -7.15
N ARG A 120 -0.79 -13.37 -6.47
CA ARG A 120 -0.04 -14.01 -5.40
C ARG A 120 1.28 -14.57 -5.89
N PHE A 121 1.26 -15.22 -7.04
CA PHE A 121 2.46 -15.74 -7.68
C PHE A 121 3.43 -14.61 -8.06
N CYS A 122 2.91 -13.48 -8.55
CA CYS A 122 3.74 -12.30 -8.80
C CYS A 122 4.44 -11.81 -7.53
N LEU A 123 3.72 -11.72 -6.41
CA LEU A 123 4.30 -11.37 -5.12
C LEU A 123 5.39 -12.36 -4.69
N ASP A 124 5.10 -13.66 -4.80
CA ASP A 124 6.02 -14.75 -4.42
C ASP A 124 7.34 -14.70 -5.20
N ARG A 125 7.26 -14.35 -6.49
CA ARG A 125 8.40 -14.36 -7.42
C ARG A 125 9.03 -12.98 -7.64
N GLY A 126 8.52 -11.94 -6.98
CA GLY A 126 8.98 -10.56 -7.19
C GLY A 126 8.73 -10.04 -8.61
N ILE A 127 7.65 -10.48 -9.25
CA ILE A 127 7.24 -10.01 -10.58
C ILE A 127 6.50 -8.68 -10.40
N GLU A 128 7.07 -7.60 -10.93
CA GLU A 128 6.46 -6.27 -10.87
C GLU A 128 5.25 -6.20 -11.80
N LEU A 129 4.16 -5.64 -11.29
CA LEU A 129 2.96 -5.32 -12.06
C LEU A 129 2.89 -3.81 -12.34
N PRO A 130 2.35 -3.39 -13.49
CA PRO A 130 2.10 -1.98 -13.77
C PRO A 130 1.24 -1.38 -12.65
N VAL A 131 1.71 -0.27 -12.06
CA VAL A 131 1.00 0.42 -10.97
C VAL A 131 0.09 1.48 -11.56
N GLN A 132 -1.11 1.67 -10.99
CA GLN A 132 -2.01 2.75 -11.40
C GLN A 132 -1.34 4.11 -11.17
N GLU A 133 -1.19 4.87 -12.26
CA GLU A 133 -0.59 6.21 -12.20
C GLU A 133 -1.49 7.22 -11.48
N ARG A 134 -2.80 6.96 -11.44
CA ARG A 134 -3.80 7.81 -10.79
C ARG A 134 -4.77 6.96 -10.00
N TYR A 135 -4.68 7.07 -8.68
CA TYR A 135 -5.72 6.55 -7.81
C TYR A 135 -7.03 7.29 -8.08
N ALA A 136 -8.17 6.61 -7.91
CA ALA A 136 -9.47 7.27 -7.91
C ALA A 136 -9.47 8.42 -6.88
N ALA A 137 -10.06 9.56 -7.24
CA ALA A 137 -10.17 10.71 -6.35
C ALA A 137 -10.71 10.27 -4.98
N HIS A 138 -10.12 10.76 -3.89
CA HIS A 138 -10.49 10.47 -2.48
C HIS A 138 -10.07 9.09 -1.92
N SER A 139 -9.49 8.19 -2.71
CA SER A 139 -8.97 6.88 -2.26
C SER A 139 -8.07 6.97 -1.02
N ARG A 140 -7.14 7.93 -1.01
CA ARG A 140 -6.23 8.19 0.12
C ARG A 140 -6.98 8.64 1.38
N ALA A 141 -8.02 9.46 1.24
CA ALA A 141 -8.83 9.91 2.37
C ALA A 141 -9.62 8.74 2.99
N LEU A 142 -10.16 7.85 2.15
CA LEU A 142 -10.84 6.62 2.59
C LEU A 142 -9.88 5.70 3.36
N GLY A 143 -8.66 5.52 2.85
CA GLY A 143 -7.62 4.76 3.57
C GLY A 143 -7.35 5.35 4.95
N ILE A 144 -7.12 6.66 5.04
CA ILE A 144 -6.88 7.34 6.33
C ILE A 144 -8.07 7.18 7.27
N ARG A 145 -9.30 7.30 6.78
CA ARG A 145 -10.52 7.06 7.58
C ARG A 145 -10.53 5.64 8.14
N ALA A 146 -10.29 4.63 7.31
CA ALA A 146 -10.26 3.24 7.74
C ALA A 146 -9.18 2.99 8.82
N ALA A 147 -8.02 3.65 8.72
CA ALA A 147 -6.99 3.57 9.77
C ALA A 147 -7.42 4.27 11.06
N CYS A 148 -8.10 5.42 10.98
CA CYS A 148 -8.68 6.09 12.14
C CYS A 148 -9.77 5.24 12.80
N GLU A 149 -10.60 4.55 12.02
CA GLU A 149 -11.63 3.62 12.51
C GLU A 149 -11.01 2.42 13.22
N ALA A 150 -10.03 1.76 12.59
CA ALA A 150 -9.31 0.64 13.17
C ALA A 150 -8.59 1.04 14.48
N ALA A 151 -7.97 2.21 14.54
CA ALA A 151 -7.34 2.70 15.76
C ALA A 151 -8.36 3.03 16.88
N ALA A 152 -9.56 3.50 16.50
CA ALA A 152 -10.60 3.86 17.45
C ALA A 152 -11.49 2.68 17.88
N GLU A 153 -11.38 1.52 17.22
CA GLU A 153 -12.22 0.33 17.41
C GLU A 153 -12.36 -0.04 18.90
N PRO A 154 -13.56 -0.44 19.37
CA PRO A 154 -13.73 -0.93 20.74
C PRO A 154 -12.80 -2.12 21.01
N GLY A 155 -12.04 -2.05 22.09
CA GLY A 155 -11.02 -3.07 22.42
C GLY A 155 -9.61 -2.78 21.88
N ALA A 156 -9.47 -1.91 20.87
CA ALA A 156 -8.15 -1.42 20.46
C ALA A 156 -7.51 -0.61 21.59
N ARG A 157 -6.24 -0.91 21.89
CA ARG A 157 -5.40 -0.19 22.86
C ARG A 157 -4.42 0.77 22.17
N ALA A 158 -4.85 1.38 21.06
CA ALA A 158 -4.04 2.35 20.37
C ALA A 158 -3.90 3.63 21.21
N HIS A 159 -2.66 4.13 21.33
CA HIS A 159 -2.36 5.41 21.98
C HIS A 159 -1.78 6.44 21.00
N GLU A 160 -1.16 5.95 19.92
CA GLU A 160 -0.58 6.77 18.87
C GLU A 160 -0.92 6.20 17.50
N LEU A 161 -1.19 7.08 16.53
CA LEU A 161 -1.37 6.74 15.12
C LEU A 161 -0.35 7.51 14.31
N HIS A 162 0.56 6.80 13.64
CA HIS A 162 1.60 7.42 12.80
C HIS A 162 1.22 7.30 11.33
N LEU A 163 0.99 8.43 10.67
CA LEU A 163 0.66 8.50 9.25
C LEU A 163 1.87 8.99 8.45
N LEU A 164 2.41 8.15 7.56
CA LEU A 164 3.43 8.56 6.59
C LEU A 164 2.74 8.91 5.28
N THR A 165 2.81 10.16 4.86
CA THR A 165 2.12 10.63 3.64
C THR A 165 2.79 11.88 3.06
N ASP A 166 2.81 11.99 1.74
CA ASP A 166 3.23 13.21 1.03
C ASP A 166 2.18 14.34 1.09
N LEU A 167 0.96 14.02 1.56
CA LEU A 167 -0.23 14.87 1.57
C LEU A 167 -0.73 15.31 0.17
N ASP A 168 -0.21 14.70 -0.89
CA ASP A 168 -0.68 14.97 -2.25
C ASP A 168 -2.02 14.25 -2.51
N ASP A 169 -2.82 14.82 -3.41
CA ASP A 169 -4.11 14.27 -3.87
C ASP A 169 -5.17 14.02 -2.77
N LEU A 170 -5.06 14.73 -1.65
CA LEU A 170 -6.06 14.71 -0.60
C LEU A 170 -6.77 16.06 -0.54
N GLU A 171 -7.79 16.23 -1.37
CA GLU A 171 -8.55 17.48 -1.46
C GLU A 171 -9.65 17.57 -0.39
N ALA A 172 -10.03 16.43 0.20
CA ALA A 172 -11.17 16.27 1.11
C ALA A 172 -10.82 16.08 2.60
N TRP A 173 -9.71 16.64 3.11
CA TRP A 173 -9.39 16.53 4.55
C TRP A 173 -10.43 17.11 5.49
N ALA A 174 -11.24 18.06 5.02
CA ALA A 174 -12.36 18.58 5.82
C ALA A 174 -13.28 17.43 6.28
N ASP A 175 -13.42 16.39 5.46
CA ASP A 175 -14.26 15.23 5.74
C ASP A 175 -13.63 14.26 6.75
N LEU A 176 -12.34 14.43 7.09
CA LEU A 176 -11.66 13.68 8.14
C LEU A 176 -11.81 14.35 9.52
N ALA A 177 -12.42 15.53 9.63
CA ALA A 177 -12.62 16.19 10.92
C ALA A 177 -13.37 15.30 11.95
N PRO A 178 -14.44 14.55 11.58
CA PRO A 178 -15.11 13.64 12.52
C PRO A 178 -14.18 12.53 13.03
N ASP A 179 -13.33 12.00 12.15
CA ASP A 179 -12.36 10.96 12.49
C ASP A 179 -11.31 11.48 13.49
N LEU A 180 -10.80 12.70 13.29
CA LEU A 180 -9.87 13.34 14.23
C LEU A 180 -10.50 13.61 15.60
N VAL A 181 -11.77 14.05 15.62
CA VAL A 181 -12.53 14.23 16.87
C VAL A 181 -12.69 12.90 17.61
N ARG A 182 -12.98 11.82 16.89
CA ARG A 182 -13.09 10.47 17.46
C ARG A 182 -11.76 10.00 18.06
N LEU A 183 -10.64 10.21 17.37
CA LEU A 183 -9.30 9.91 17.90
C LEU A 183 -9.01 10.71 19.17
N ALA A 184 -9.31 12.01 19.17
CA ALA A 184 -9.11 12.88 20.33
C ALA A 184 -9.95 12.43 21.54
N ALA A 185 -11.23 12.08 21.33
CA ALA A 185 -12.10 11.56 22.39
C ALA A 185 -11.57 10.26 23.02
N ARG A 186 -10.88 9.42 22.22
CA ARG A 186 -10.21 8.19 22.67
C ARG A 186 -8.81 8.43 23.22
N ARG A 187 -8.34 9.69 23.29
CA ARG A 187 -6.97 10.09 23.68
C ARG A 187 -5.87 9.47 22.79
N ILE A 188 -6.19 9.20 21.53
CA ILE A 188 -5.23 8.69 20.54
C ILE A 188 -4.53 9.89 19.89
N ARG A 189 -3.20 9.92 19.96
CA ARG A 189 -2.38 10.99 19.38
C ARG A 189 -2.03 10.66 17.94
N MET A 190 -2.48 11.46 16.98
CA MET A 190 -2.09 11.30 15.58
C MET A 190 -0.82 12.10 15.27
N HIS A 191 0.17 11.43 14.68
CA HIS A 191 1.42 11.99 14.21
C HIS A 191 1.51 11.81 12.69
N CYS A 192 1.50 12.91 11.94
CA CYS A 192 1.70 12.92 10.50
C CYS A 192 3.17 13.20 10.18
N ILE A 193 3.82 12.26 9.50
CA ILE A 193 5.22 12.30 9.09
C ILE A 193 5.26 12.52 7.59
N LEU A 194 5.85 13.66 7.20
CA LEU A 194 5.88 14.08 5.82
C LEU A 194 7.26 13.79 5.23
N PRO A 195 7.37 12.92 4.20
CA PRO A 195 8.65 12.60 3.58
C PRO A 195 9.26 13.85 2.92
N PRO A 196 10.58 13.88 2.70
CA PRO A 196 11.19 14.96 1.95
C PRO A 196 10.54 15.06 0.57
N PRO A 197 10.44 16.27 -0.02
CA PRO A 197 9.92 16.41 -1.38
C PRO A 197 10.76 15.53 -2.34
N GLY A 198 10.08 14.95 -3.33
CA GLY A 198 10.69 14.10 -4.35
C GLY A 198 11.76 14.81 -5.19
N PRO A 199 12.40 14.10 -6.14
CA PRO A 199 13.35 14.71 -7.06
C PRO A 199 12.71 15.89 -7.80
N ARG A 200 13.49 16.96 -8.00
CA ARG A 200 13.04 18.14 -8.75
C ARG A 200 13.31 17.87 -10.22
N GLY A 201 12.29 17.99 -11.07
CA GLY A 201 12.51 18.15 -12.51
C GLY A 201 13.05 19.55 -12.79
N ASP A 202 13.89 19.68 -13.81
CA ASP A 202 14.60 20.93 -14.13
C ASP A 202 13.80 21.88 -15.03
N ASP A 203 12.68 21.42 -15.61
CA ASP A 203 11.83 22.25 -16.45
C ASP A 203 10.90 23.18 -15.64
N ALA A 204 10.31 24.16 -16.34
CA ALA A 204 9.44 25.15 -15.73
C ALA A 204 8.14 24.54 -15.18
N LEU A 205 7.62 23.49 -15.83
CA LEU A 205 6.38 22.81 -15.41
C LEU A 205 6.58 22.13 -14.06
N HIS A 206 7.65 21.35 -13.90
CA HIS A 206 8.02 20.69 -12.66
C HIS A 206 8.24 21.70 -11.53
N ARG A 207 8.83 22.87 -11.82
CA ARG A 207 8.97 23.94 -10.82
C ARG A 207 7.62 24.50 -10.35
N VAL A 208 6.68 24.73 -11.27
CA VAL A 208 5.34 25.21 -10.95
C VAL A 208 4.56 24.15 -10.16
N GLU A 209 4.59 22.90 -10.59
CA GLU A 209 3.95 21.79 -9.88
C GLU A 209 4.51 21.62 -8.47
N ALA A 210 5.84 21.65 -8.31
CA ALA A 210 6.49 21.59 -7.01
C ALA A 210 6.06 22.74 -6.09
N LEU A 211 5.90 23.96 -6.63
CA LEU A 211 5.40 25.11 -5.87
C LEU A 211 3.95 24.92 -5.43
N VAL A 212 3.08 24.45 -6.34
CA VAL A 212 1.66 24.18 -6.04
C VAL A 212 1.53 23.10 -4.97
N ARG A 213 2.22 21.95 -5.12
CA ARG A 213 2.28 20.86 -4.14
C ARG A 213 2.77 21.36 -2.78
N ARG A 214 3.86 22.14 -2.75
CA ARG A 214 4.39 22.75 -1.52
C ARG A 214 3.36 23.63 -0.81
N ARG A 215 2.65 24.49 -1.54
CA ARG A 215 1.60 25.36 -0.97
C ARG A 215 0.42 24.55 -0.43
N ARG A 216 -0.05 23.54 -1.17
CA ARG A 216 -1.10 22.61 -0.73
C ARG A 216 -0.68 21.90 0.57
N ARG A 217 0.51 21.28 0.59
CA ARG A 217 1.10 20.61 1.76
C ARG A 217 1.20 21.54 2.97
N GLN A 218 1.62 22.80 2.80
CA GLN A 218 1.68 23.79 3.89
C GLN A 218 0.32 24.21 4.43
N ARG A 219 -0.68 24.40 3.56
CA ARG A 219 -2.06 24.72 3.98
C ARG A 219 -2.63 23.57 4.82
N LEU A 220 -2.40 22.36 4.37
CA LEU A 220 -2.91 21.16 5.00
C LEU A 220 -2.21 20.84 6.33
N ALA A 221 -0.88 20.94 6.39
CA ALA A 221 -0.14 20.82 7.64
C ALA A 221 -0.64 21.81 8.71
N ARG A 222 -1.01 23.04 8.31
CA ARG A 222 -1.62 24.01 9.23
C ARG A 222 -3.01 23.58 9.69
N TRP A 223 -3.84 23.05 8.80
CA TRP A 223 -5.17 22.56 9.15
C TRP A 223 -5.09 21.39 10.15
N LEU A 224 -4.19 20.43 9.91
CA LEU A 224 -3.95 19.29 10.79
C LEU A 224 -3.52 19.72 12.20
N ARG A 225 -2.59 20.68 12.30
CA ARG A 225 -2.14 21.21 13.60
C ARG A 225 -3.28 21.85 14.40
N ARG A 226 -4.22 22.54 13.72
CA ARG A 226 -5.41 23.12 14.38
C ARG A 226 -6.34 22.06 14.96
N HIS A 227 -6.31 20.84 14.43
CA HIS A 227 -7.10 19.70 14.90
C HIS A 227 -6.29 18.74 15.80
N GLY A 228 -5.19 19.24 16.40
CA GLY A 228 -4.42 18.49 17.38
C GLY A 228 -3.46 17.43 16.81
N VAL A 229 -3.29 17.37 15.49
CA VAL A 229 -2.35 16.44 14.84
C VAL A 229 -0.93 17.00 14.86
N ARG A 230 0.02 16.22 15.36
CA ARG A 230 1.44 16.58 15.30
C ARG A 230 1.95 16.35 13.89
N VAL A 231 2.54 17.37 13.25
CA VAL A 231 3.08 17.27 11.89
C VAL A 231 4.59 17.44 11.89
N THR A 232 5.33 16.42 11.45
CA THR A 232 6.79 16.39 11.39
C THR A 232 7.25 16.38 9.93
N HIS A 233 8.20 17.24 9.58
CA HIS A 233 8.85 17.23 8.27
C HIS A 233 10.18 16.48 8.40
N VAL A 234 10.36 15.41 7.62
CA VAL A 234 11.64 14.71 7.56
C VAL A 234 12.59 15.53 6.68
N ALA A 235 13.72 15.96 7.23
CA ALA A 235 14.77 16.62 6.48
C ALA A 235 15.48 15.62 5.56
N ARG A 236 15.98 16.06 4.40
CA ARG A 236 16.97 15.27 3.66
C ARG A 236 18.25 15.23 4.51
N ALA A 237 18.73 14.03 4.80
CA ALA A 237 20.06 13.82 5.38
C ALA A 237 21.15 14.20 4.37
#